data_AF-A0A8T5RKT9-F1
#
_entry.id   AF-A0A8T5RKT9-F1
#
_cell.length_a   1.000
_cell.length_b   1.000
_cell.length_c   1.000
_cell.angle_alpha   90.00
_cell.angle_beta   90.00
_cell.angle_gamma   90.00
#
_symmetry.space_group_name_H-M   'P 1'
#
loop_
_entity.id
_entity.type
_entity.pdbx_description
1 polymer ?
#
loop_
_entity_poly.entity_id
_entity_poly.type
_entity_poly.pdbx_seq_one_letter_code
_entity_poly.pdbx_strand_id
1 'polypeptide(L)'
;MRKYSKGLIIALLFTSIVLPFFPITAKAQGSEIFVVGACGPRDIAHWDSPTFVTSTGDYYIGSCLETLFRAQAHIWSGDVRTELLPVLATSWVIEDRPNEMNEAGFMNYDGMKSVELTLRPGVKFHDGSDWNATVFKWNIDRFMRIIGNITGITPAVDSNMRTVRDTYWLEVGDYEDFETASWNVTQFDGIPAVYGEYGASGDMSSRFPRFNNVTITEDLQSGGKAIVYFNDWDTGMNYLQGLEMISMVTYEDYWDTHILGYGQHPSFPQDNP
;
A
#
# COMPACT_ATOMS: atom_id res chain seq x y z
N MET A 1 -36.65 -20.97 40.45
CA MET A 1 -35.24 -20.55 40.19
C MET A 1 -34.62 -19.89 41.43
N ARG A 2 -34.34 -20.62 42.52
CA ARG A 2 -33.59 -20.12 43.69
C ARG A 2 -32.78 -21.26 44.33
N LYS A 3 -31.76 -21.76 43.64
CA LYS A 3 -30.81 -22.76 44.18
C LYS A 3 -29.41 -22.68 43.56
N TYR A 4 -28.98 -21.52 43.05
CA TYR A 4 -27.54 -21.33 42.91
C TYR A 4 -27.00 -21.07 44.31
N SER A 5 -26.26 -22.04 44.85
CA SER A 5 -25.65 -21.91 46.17
C SER A 5 -24.74 -20.69 46.16
N LYS A 6 -24.72 -19.91 47.24
CA LYS A 6 -23.81 -18.76 47.38
C LYS A 6 -22.36 -19.12 47.04
N GLY A 7 -21.98 -20.40 47.23
CA GLY A 7 -20.70 -20.94 46.82
C GLY A 7 -20.41 -20.86 45.31
N LEU A 8 -21.39 -21.07 44.43
CA LEU A 8 -21.19 -20.92 42.98
C LEU A 8 -20.90 -19.47 42.60
N ILE A 9 -21.62 -18.52 43.21
CA ILE A 9 -21.43 -17.08 42.96
C ILE A 9 -20.03 -16.64 43.43
N ILE A 10 -19.61 -17.09 44.61
CA ILE A 10 -18.27 -16.81 45.14
C ILE A 10 -17.18 -17.45 44.29
N ALA A 11 -17.37 -18.71 43.87
CA ALA A 11 -16.43 -19.40 42.99
C ALA A 11 -16.26 -18.67 41.66
N LEU A 12 -17.37 -18.25 41.03
CA LEU A 12 -17.35 -17.50 39.77
C LEU A 12 -16.65 -16.14 39.91
N LEU A 13 -16.94 -15.39 40.98
CA LEU A 13 -16.26 -14.12 41.28
C LEU A 13 -14.77 -14.32 41.52
N PHE A 14 -14.40 -15.36 42.26
CA PHE A 14 -12.99 -15.65 42.52
C PHE A 14 -12.27 -16.05 41.24
N THR A 15 -12.88 -16.90 40.40
CA THR A 15 -12.30 -17.24 39.09
C THR A 15 -12.21 -16.04 38.16
N SER A 16 -13.20 -15.15 38.12
CA SER A 16 -13.16 -13.97 37.23
C SER A 16 -12.17 -12.91 37.70
N ILE A 17 -11.88 -12.84 39.00
CA ILE A 17 -10.85 -11.95 39.55
C ILE A 17 -9.46 -12.56 39.39
N VAL A 18 -9.30 -13.87 39.58
CA VAL A 18 -7.96 -14.49 39.66
C VAL A 18 -7.45 -14.98 38.31
N LEU A 19 -8.31 -15.53 37.44
CA LEU A 19 -7.90 -16.07 36.13
C LEU A 19 -7.22 -15.05 35.19
N PRO A 20 -7.58 -13.75 35.14
CA PRO A 20 -6.89 -12.77 34.30
C PRO A 20 -5.42 -12.56 34.68
N PHE A 21 -5.03 -12.89 35.92
CA PHE A 21 -3.65 -12.73 36.42
C PHE A 21 -2.82 -14.00 36.33
N PHE A 22 -3.43 -15.13 35.97
CA PHE A 22 -2.67 -16.32 35.62
C PHE A 22 -2.22 -16.20 34.17
N PRO A 23 -0.90 -16.15 33.89
CA PRO A 23 -0.43 -16.22 32.52
C PRO A 23 -0.89 -17.55 31.95
N ILE A 24 -1.81 -17.51 31.00
CA ILE A 24 -2.13 -18.67 30.17
C ILE A 24 -0.92 -18.86 29.27
N THR A 25 0.00 -19.70 29.70
CA THR A 25 1.10 -20.15 28.84
C THR A 25 0.48 -21.07 27.81
N ALA A 26 0.01 -20.51 26.69
CA ALA A 26 -0.35 -21.31 25.53
C ALA A 26 0.92 -22.02 25.07
N LYS A 27 0.99 -23.33 25.29
CA LYS A 27 2.05 -24.15 24.73
C LYS A 27 1.76 -24.26 23.23
N ALA A 28 2.68 -23.82 22.38
CA ALA A 28 2.57 -24.07 20.96
C ALA A 28 2.37 -25.58 20.75
N GLN A 29 1.23 -25.97 20.17
CA GLN A 29 1.07 -27.31 19.60
C GLN A 29 2.10 -27.45 18.46
N GLY A 30 2.48 -28.69 18.12
CA GLY A 30 3.54 -28.96 17.15
C GLY A 30 3.22 -28.48 15.72
N SER A 31 3.88 -29.06 14.72
CA SER A 31 3.59 -28.80 13.30
C SER A 31 2.19 -29.32 12.92
N GLU A 32 1.15 -28.59 13.30
CA GLU A 32 -0.22 -28.84 12.88
C GLU A 32 -0.46 -28.20 11.51
N ILE A 33 -1.07 -28.98 10.62
CA ILE A 33 -1.55 -28.49 9.33
C ILE A 33 -2.92 -27.86 9.60
N PHE A 34 -3.00 -26.55 9.44
CA PHE A 34 -4.27 -25.84 9.47
C PHE A 34 -4.90 -25.88 8.08
N VAL A 35 -6.10 -26.46 7.99
CA VAL A 35 -6.92 -26.42 6.77
C VAL A 35 -7.94 -25.31 6.95
N VAL A 36 -7.83 -24.27 6.11
CA VAL A 36 -8.80 -23.18 6.06
C VAL A 36 -9.52 -23.27 4.72
N GLY A 37 -10.85 -23.30 4.76
CA GLY A 37 -11.67 -23.16 3.56
C GLY A 37 -11.78 -21.69 3.20
N ALA A 38 -11.32 -21.31 2.01
CA ALA A 38 -11.58 -19.99 1.42
C ALA A 38 -12.71 -20.11 0.39
N CYS A 39 -13.69 -19.22 0.46
CA CYS A 39 -14.73 -19.09 -0.55
C CYS A 39 -14.70 -17.66 -1.11
N GLY A 40 -14.89 -17.56 -2.43
CA GLY A 40 -14.92 -16.30 -3.16
C GLY A 40 -15.92 -16.43 -4.30
N PRO A 41 -16.30 -15.31 -4.95
CA PRO A 41 -17.26 -15.35 -6.05
C PRO A 41 -16.70 -16.05 -7.31
N ARG A 42 -15.39 -16.33 -7.33
CA ARG A 42 -14.65 -17.01 -8.41
C ARG A 42 -13.46 -17.79 -7.82
N ASP A 43 -12.94 -18.74 -8.59
CA ASP A 43 -11.65 -19.40 -8.35
C ASP A 43 -10.49 -18.39 -8.33
N ILE A 44 -9.28 -18.84 -7.96
CA ILE A 44 -8.08 -18.00 -7.88
C ILE A 44 -7.88 -17.30 -9.23
N ALA A 45 -8.18 -16.00 -9.27
CA ALA A 45 -8.20 -15.23 -10.51
C ALA A 45 -6.82 -14.62 -10.77
N HIS A 46 -6.32 -13.81 -9.82
CA HIS A 46 -5.02 -13.15 -9.89
C HIS A 46 -4.40 -13.13 -8.50
N TRP A 47 -3.08 -13.34 -8.43
CA TRP A 47 -2.32 -13.34 -7.18
C TRP A 47 -1.58 -12.01 -6.96
N ASP A 48 -1.58 -11.13 -7.96
CA ASP A 48 -0.88 -9.84 -7.98
C ASP A 48 -1.86 -8.69 -7.71
N SER A 49 -1.60 -7.91 -6.66
CA SER A 49 -2.55 -6.93 -6.12
C SER A 49 -2.91 -5.73 -7.01
N PRO A 50 -2.07 -5.22 -7.94
CA PRO A 50 -2.49 -4.24 -8.93
C PRO A 50 -3.65 -4.72 -9.81
N THR A 51 -3.81 -6.03 -9.98
CA THR A 51 -4.85 -6.66 -10.81
C THR A 51 -6.02 -7.21 -9.99
N PHE A 52 -6.36 -6.51 -8.90
CA PHE A 52 -7.32 -6.96 -7.89
C PHE A 52 -8.64 -7.48 -8.48
N VAL A 53 -8.99 -8.72 -8.19
CA VAL A 53 -10.30 -9.31 -8.50
C VAL A 53 -10.75 -10.06 -7.27
N THR A 54 -11.91 -9.70 -6.72
CA THR A 54 -12.45 -10.44 -5.57
C THR A 54 -12.54 -11.92 -5.91
N SER A 55 -11.73 -12.74 -5.25
CA SER A 55 -11.56 -14.16 -5.59
C SER A 55 -11.12 -14.96 -4.36
N THR A 56 -11.12 -16.28 -4.46
CA THR A 56 -10.47 -17.12 -3.42
C THR A 56 -8.96 -16.84 -3.29
N GLY A 57 -8.35 -16.20 -4.30
CA GLY A 57 -6.96 -15.75 -4.31
C GLY A 57 -6.62 -14.75 -3.21
N ASP A 58 -7.55 -13.87 -2.85
CA ASP A 58 -7.31 -12.75 -1.92
C ASP A 58 -6.84 -13.22 -0.54
N TYR A 59 -7.35 -14.37 -0.10
CA TYR A 59 -6.92 -15.00 1.15
C TYR A 59 -5.42 -15.36 1.13
N TYR A 60 -4.92 -15.84 -0.02
CA TYR A 60 -3.52 -16.18 -0.18
C TYR A 60 -2.65 -14.93 -0.26
N ILE A 61 -3.08 -13.88 -0.95
CA ILE A 61 -2.34 -12.60 -1.03
C ILE A 61 -2.03 -12.07 0.38
N GLY A 62 -3.07 -11.93 1.23
CA GLY A 62 -2.89 -11.43 2.60
C GLY A 62 -2.09 -12.35 3.53
N SER A 63 -1.91 -13.62 3.15
CA SER A 63 -1.15 -14.63 3.89
C SER A 63 0.28 -14.82 3.38
N CYS A 64 0.57 -14.44 2.14
CA CYS A 64 1.86 -14.65 1.48
C CYS A 64 2.66 -13.36 1.31
N LEU A 65 2.00 -12.20 1.32
CA LEU A 65 2.65 -10.90 1.14
C LEU A 65 2.47 -10.01 2.37
N GLU A 66 3.47 -9.15 2.61
CA GLU A 66 3.45 -8.14 3.66
C GLU A 66 3.27 -6.74 3.06
N THR A 67 2.60 -5.88 3.81
CA THR A 67 2.42 -4.46 3.49
C THR A 67 3.43 -3.61 4.28
N LEU A 68 3.51 -2.30 4.01
CA LEU A 68 4.38 -1.39 4.76
C LEU A 68 4.00 -1.30 6.23
N PHE A 69 2.70 -1.21 6.49
CA PHE A 69 2.10 -1.08 7.80
C PHE A 69 0.66 -1.59 7.75
N ARG A 70 0.02 -1.75 8.90
CA ARG A 70 -1.37 -2.24 9.02
C ARG A 70 -2.16 -1.43 10.03
N ALA A 71 -3.42 -1.12 9.70
CA ALA A 71 -4.36 -0.61 10.68
C ALA A 71 -4.73 -1.69 11.71
N GLN A 72 -4.97 -1.27 12.96
CA GLN A 72 -5.47 -2.18 14.00
C GLN A 72 -6.95 -2.46 13.81
N ALA A 73 -7.29 -3.68 13.38
CA ALA A 73 -8.64 -4.08 12.98
C ALA A 73 -9.77 -3.81 14.00
N HIS A 74 -9.46 -3.63 15.29
CA HIS A 74 -10.47 -3.47 16.35
C HIS A 74 -10.48 -2.09 17.02
N ILE A 75 -9.53 -1.21 16.72
CA ILE A 75 -9.43 0.12 17.36
C ILE A 75 -9.09 1.26 16.40
N TRP A 76 -9.06 0.99 15.09
CA TRP A 76 -8.69 2.01 14.12
C TRP A 76 -9.77 3.07 13.97
N SER A 77 -9.40 4.32 14.25
CA SER A 77 -10.22 5.52 14.10
C SER A 77 -10.11 6.16 12.72
N GLY A 78 -9.21 5.66 11.87
CA GLY A 78 -8.81 6.30 10.61
C GLY A 78 -7.56 7.16 10.74
N ASP A 79 -7.02 7.35 11.95
CA ASP A 79 -5.79 8.12 12.15
C ASP A 79 -4.55 7.35 11.66
N VAL A 80 -4.18 7.64 10.41
CA VAL A 80 -2.98 7.09 9.77
C VAL A 80 -1.67 7.57 10.37
N ARG A 81 -1.69 8.62 11.20
CA ARG A 81 -0.46 9.21 11.76
C ARG A 81 -0.01 8.47 13.00
N THR A 82 -0.95 8.01 13.82
CA THR A 82 -0.63 7.46 15.15
C THR A 82 -1.05 6.02 15.37
N GLU A 83 -1.99 5.48 14.59
CA GLU A 83 -2.61 4.18 14.88
C GLU A 83 -2.17 3.03 13.96
N LEU A 84 -1.33 3.32 12.97
CA LEU A 84 -0.77 2.29 12.10
C LEU A 84 0.29 1.47 12.85
N LEU A 85 0.25 0.15 12.65
CA LEU A 85 1.24 -0.78 13.16
C LEU A 85 2.38 -0.95 12.14
N PRO A 86 3.65 -0.87 12.57
CA PRO A 86 4.79 -1.08 11.69
C PRO A 86 4.85 -2.54 11.20
N VAL A 87 5.17 -2.73 9.92
CA VAL A 87 5.40 -4.04 9.30
C VAL A 87 6.72 -3.99 8.51
N LEU A 88 6.69 -3.74 7.20
CA LEU A 88 7.89 -3.56 6.37
C LEU A 88 8.48 -2.15 6.47
N ALA A 89 7.68 -1.16 6.85
CA ALA A 89 8.12 0.14 7.32
C ALA A 89 7.96 0.20 8.85
N THR A 90 9.01 0.65 9.54
CA THR A 90 9.09 0.65 11.01
C THR A 90 8.74 2.00 11.63
N SER A 91 8.87 3.08 10.86
CA SER A 91 8.47 4.42 11.24
C SER A 91 8.28 5.29 9.99
N TRP A 92 7.61 6.43 10.18
CA TRP A 92 7.38 7.40 9.13
C TRP A 92 7.38 8.83 9.66
N VAL A 93 7.76 9.76 8.79
CA VAL A 93 7.67 11.20 9.02
C VAL A 93 6.84 11.80 7.91
N ILE A 94 5.70 12.39 8.27
CA ILE A 94 4.76 12.99 7.32
C ILE A 94 5.08 14.47 7.16
N GLU A 95 5.20 14.92 5.91
CA GLU A 95 5.23 16.34 5.55
C GLU A 95 3.84 16.76 5.09
N ASP A 96 3.22 17.68 5.83
CA ASP A 96 1.88 18.17 5.53
C ASP A 96 1.89 19.33 4.54
N ARG A 97 0.81 19.41 3.77
CA ARG A 97 0.42 20.60 3.02
C ARG A 97 -0.09 21.66 4.00
N PRO A 98 0.12 22.96 3.74
CA PRO A 98 -0.50 24.00 4.53
C PRO A 98 -2.03 23.92 4.39
N ASN A 99 -2.77 24.32 5.43
CA ASN A 99 -4.22 24.51 5.32
C ASN A 99 -4.49 25.69 4.40
N GLU A 100 -5.26 25.48 3.33
CA GLU A 100 -5.49 26.49 2.29
C GLU A 100 -6.96 26.52 1.87
N MET A 101 -7.48 27.72 1.58
CA MET A 101 -8.82 27.90 1.03
C MET A 101 -8.81 27.49 -0.44
N ASN A 102 -9.77 26.67 -0.85
CA ASN A 102 -9.98 26.31 -2.24
C ASN A 102 -11.04 27.21 -2.92
N GLU A 103 -11.23 27.05 -4.23
CA GLU A 103 -12.23 27.80 -4.99
C GLU A 103 -13.67 27.39 -4.67
N ALA A 104 -13.89 26.14 -4.24
CA ALA A 104 -15.16 25.66 -3.71
C ALA A 104 -15.62 26.33 -2.40
N GLY A 105 -14.79 27.20 -1.80
CA GLY A 105 -15.15 28.05 -0.67
C GLY A 105 -15.03 27.38 0.69
N PHE A 106 -14.22 26.32 0.80
CA PHE A 106 -13.87 25.72 2.09
C PHE A 106 -12.35 25.57 2.26
N MET A 107 -11.93 25.49 3.53
CA MET A 107 -10.53 25.27 3.87
C MET A 107 -10.21 23.78 3.72
N ASN A 108 -9.23 23.46 2.88
CA ASN A 108 -8.64 22.14 2.84
C ASN A 108 -7.73 21.97 4.07
N TYR A 109 -7.94 20.89 4.83
CA TYR A 109 -7.17 20.56 6.03
C TYR A 109 -6.36 19.29 5.82
N ASP A 110 -5.31 19.13 6.62
CA ASP A 110 -4.59 17.87 6.86
C ASP A 110 -4.05 17.16 5.60
N GLY A 111 -3.82 17.92 4.52
CA GLY A 111 -3.33 17.35 3.28
C GLY A 111 -1.91 16.83 3.40
N MET A 112 -1.61 15.69 2.75
CA MET A 112 -0.28 15.10 2.80
C MET A 112 0.52 15.48 1.56
N LYS A 113 1.72 16.05 1.75
CA LYS A 113 2.63 16.35 0.63
C LYS A 113 3.57 15.18 0.37
N SER A 114 4.17 14.66 1.42
CA SER A 114 5.09 13.53 1.33
C SER A 114 5.14 12.73 2.63
N VAL A 115 5.68 11.52 2.55
CA VAL A 115 6.02 10.70 3.72
C VAL A 115 7.39 10.07 3.54
N GLU A 116 8.30 10.32 4.48
CA GLU A 116 9.56 9.58 4.59
C GLU A 116 9.31 8.31 5.40
N LEU A 117 9.62 7.15 4.82
CA LEU A 117 9.51 5.85 5.46
C LEU A 117 10.89 5.34 5.85
N THR A 118 11.01 4.78 7.06
CA THR A 118 12.14 3.94 7.45
C THR A 118 11.77 2.48 7.26
N LEU A 119 12.54 1.74 6.46
CA LEU A 119 12.27 0.35 6.10
C LEU A 119 12.92 -0.62 7.07
N ARG A 120 12.24 -1.74 7.37
CA ARG A 120 12.69 -2.77 8.30
C ARG A 120 13.95 -3.47 7.77
N PRO A 121 15.10 -3.40 8.47
CA PRO A 121 16.32 -4.09 8.04
C PRO A 121 16.23 -5.60 8.33
N GLY A 122 17.06 -6.38 7.62
CA GLY A 122 17.20 -7.82 7.82
C GLY A 122 16.02 -8.66 7.27
N VAL A 123 15.12 -8.03 6.52
CA VAL A 123 14.00 -8.72 5.86
C VAL A 123 14.47 -9.31 4.55
N LYS A 124 14.06 -10.55 4.30
CA LYS A 124 14.31 -11.27 3.05
C LYS A 124 13.00 -11.77 2.47
N PHE A 125 12.94 -11.79 1.15
CA PHE A 125 11.92 -12.52 0.43
C PHE A 125 12.22 -14.03 0.46
N HIS A 126 11.25 -14.85 0.07
CA HIS A 126 11.39 -16.31 0.04
C HIS A 126 12.46 -16.82 -0.93
N ASP A 127 12.83 -16.02 -1.93
CA ASP A 127 13.95 -16.30 -2.84
C ASP A 127 15.33 -15.94 -2.26
N GLY A 128 15.37 -15.39 -1.03
CA GLY A 128 16.59 -14.99 -0.33
C GLY A 128 17.09 -13.57 -0.64
N SER A 129 16.48 -12.88 -1.61
CA SER A 129 16.78 -11.48 -1.93
C SER A 129 16.41 -10.54 -0.78
N ASP A 130 17.09 -9.41 -0.69
CA ASP A 130 16.91 -8.46 0.39
C ASP A 130 15.75 -7.50 0.12
N TRP A 131 14.96 -7.21 1.15
CA TRP A 131 14.05 -6.07 1.15
C TRP A 131 14.83 -4.79 1.46
N ASN A 132 14.78 -3.82 0.54
CA ASN A 132 15.44 -2.53 0.67
C ASN A 132 14.69 -1.40 -0.05
N ALA A 133 15.21 -0.16 0.04
CA ALA A 133 14.61 1.03 -0.57
C ALA A 133 14.47 0.94 -2.09
N THR A 134 15.41 0.28 -2.78
CA THR A 134 15.33 0.02 -4.22
C THR A 134 14.14 -0.89 -4.55
N VAL A 135 13.97 -2.00 -3.84
CA VAL A 135 12.83 -2.91 -4.05
C VAL A 135 11.50 -2.23 -3.67
N PHE A 136 11.49 -1.43 -2.62
CA PHE A 136 10.31 -0.63 -2.23
C PHE A 136 9.88 0.32 -3.34
N LYS A 137 10.81 1.14 -3.85
CA LYS A 137 10.54 2.05 -4.97
C LYS A 137 10.03 1.29 -6.19
N TRP A 138 10.71 0.21 -6.55
CA TRP A 138 10.32 -0.62 -7.69
C TRP A 138 8.89 -1.15 -7.57
N ASN A 139 8.46 -1.58 -6.38
CA ASN A 139 7.09 -2.06 -6.15
C ASN A 139 6.04 -0.96 -6.39
N ILE A 140 6.27 0.27 -5.89
CA ILE A 140 5.36 1.40 -6.15
C ILE A 140 5.33 1.74 -7.64
N ASP A 141 6.50 1.84 -8.28
CA ASP A 141 6.58 2.18 -9.70
C ASP A 141 5.86 1.15 -10.57
N ARG A 142 6.10 -0.13 -10.30
CA ARG A 142 5.42 -1.26 -10.92
C ARG A 142 3.91 -1.16 -10.75
N PHE A 143 3.45 -0.90 -9.53
CA PHE A 143 2.03 -0.81 -9.22
C PHE A 143 1.38 0.27 -10.09
N MET A 144 1.95 1.48 -10.10
CA MET A 144 1.43 2.60 -10.90
C MET A 144 1.46 2.33 -12.40
N ARG A 145 2.53 1.69 -12.90
CA ARG A 145 2.66 1.34 -14.32
C ARG A 145 1.61 0.31 -14.77
N ILE A 146 1.35 -0.71 -13.95
CA ILE A 146 0.34 -1.74 -14.25
C ILE A 146 -1.04 -1.09 -14.27
N ILE A 147 -1.48 -0.48 -13.17
CA ILE A 147 -2.86 0.02 -13.05
C ILE A 147 -3.17 1.15 -14.04
N GLY A 148 -2.18 1.99 -14.37
CA GLY A 148 -2.32 3.06 -15.36
C GLY A 148 -2.32 2.55 -16.79
N ASN A 149 -2.03 1.26 -17.02
CA ASN A 149 -1.74 0.68 -18.33
C ASN A 149 -0.77 1.55 -19.14
N ILE A 150 0.28 2.05 -18.49
CA ILE A 150 1.10 3.13 -19.05
C ILE A 150 1.90 2.65 -20.28
N THR A 151 2.04 1.34 -20.50
CA THR A 151 2.63 0.83 -21.75
C THR A 151 1.64 0.50 -22.84
N GLY A 152 0.34 0.54 -22.58
CA GLY A 152 -0.70 0.18 -23.55
C GLY A 152 -0.68 -1.29 -23.98
N ILE A 153 0.05 -2.16 -23.26
CA ILE A 153 0.19 -3.58 -23.61
C ILE A 153 -0.77 -4.45 -22.78
N THR A 154 -1.39 -3.90 -21.74
CA THR A 154 -2.34 -4.67 -20.94
C THR A 154 -3.66 -4.83 -21.71
N PRO A 155 -4.11 -6.07 -21.98
CA PRO A 155 -5.33 -6.32 -22.73
C PRO A 155 -6.56 -5.71 -22.06
N ALA A 156 -7.48 -5.16 -22.87
CA ALA A 156 -8.71 -4.50 -22.40
C ALA A 156 -9.67 -5.41 -21.59
N VAL A 157 -9.39 -6.71 -21.49
CA VAL A 157 -10.24 -7.72 -20.85
C VAL A 157 -10.12 -7.74 -19.32
N ASP A 158 -9.12 -7.04 -18.77
CA ASP A 158 -8.93 -6.91 -17.33
C ASP A 158 -9.80 -5.77 -16.78
N SER A 159 -11.13 -5.99 -16.77
CA SER A 159 -12.12 -5.04 -16.26
C SER A 159 -11.80 -4.52 -14.86
N ASN A 160 -11.06 -5.30 -14.07
CA ASN A 160 -10.78 -4.99 -12.67
C ASN A 160 -9.60 -4.02 -12.49
N MET A 161 -8.71 -3.90 -13.50
CA MET A 161 -7.73 -2.83 -13.50
C MET A 161 -8.40 -1.46 -13.52
N ARG A 162 -9.58 -1.31 -14.14
CA ARG A 162 -10.30 -0.03 -14.16
C ARG A 162 -10.69 0.44 -12.76
N THR A 163 -11.16 -0.48 -11.90
CA THR A 163 -11.56 -0.14 -10.53
C THR A 163 -10.35 0.30 -9.68
N VAL A 164 -9.23 -0.41 -9.79
CA VAL A 164 -7.99 0.00 -9.11
C VAL A 164 -7.43 1.28 -9.74
N ARG A 165 -7.51 1.43 -11.05
CA ARG A 165 -7.09 2.63 -11.78
C ARG A 165 -7.82 3.86 -11.29
N ASP A 166 -9.15 3.84 -11.17
CA ASP A 166 -9.92 4.98 -10.64
C ASP A 166 -9.57 5.29 -9.18
N THR A 167 -9.04 4.31 -8.44
CA THR A 167 -8.56 4.52 -7.07
C THR A 167 -7.23 5.27 -7.06
N TYR A 168 -6.32 5.09 -8.01
CA TYR A 168 -4.96 5.64 -7.96
C TYR A 168 -4.64 6.66 -9.06
N TRP A 169 -5.51 6.80 -10.06
CA TRP A 169 -5.43 7.77 -11.16
C TRP A 169 -6.68 8.62 -11.17
N LEU A 170 -6.52 9.86 -10.72
CA LEU A 170 -7.58 10.81 -10.50
C LEU A 170 -7.84 11.64 -11.75
N GLU A 171 -9.10 12.01 -11.96
CA GLU A 171 -9.53 12.83 -13.08
C GLU A 171 -9.51 14.30 -12.71
N VAL A 172 -8.86 15.16 -13.51
CA VAL A 172 -8.66 16.57 -13.17
C VAL A 172 -9.98 17.29 -12.93
N GLY A 173 -10.99 17.04 -13.77
CA GLY A 173 -12.31 17.68 -13.64
C GLY A 173 -13.06 17.34 -12.35
N ASP A 174 -12.74 16.25 -11.67
CA ASP A 174 -13.32 15.92 -10.37
C ASP A 174 -12.70 16.73 -9.22
N TYR A 175 -11.55 17.36 -9.45
CA TYR A 175 -10.73 17.98 -8.41
C TYR A 175 -10.39 19.46 -8.64
N GLU A 176 -10.67 20.02 -9.83
CA GLU A 176 -10.31 21.40 -10.19
C GLU A 176 -10.84 22.46 -9.20
N ASP A 177 -12.08 22.29 -8.71
CA ASP A 177 -12.70 23.22 -7.74
C ASP A 177 -12.07 23.15 -6.33
N PHE A 178 -11.32 22.08 -6.04
CA PHE A 178 -10.71 21.84 -4.74
C PHE A 178 -9.23 22.22 -4.68
N GLU A 179 -8.68 22.75 -5.77
CA GLU A 179 -7.30 23.19 -5.85
C GLU A 179 -6.95 24.29 -4.85
N THR A 180 -5.66 24.34 -4.53
CA THR A 180 -5.09 25.36 -3.66
C THR A 180 -3.76 25.85 -4.24
N ALA A 181 -3.19 26.89 -3.63
CA ALA A 181 -1.91 27.44 -4.09
C ALA A 181 -0.75 26.42 -4.04
N SER A 182 -0.78 25.48 -3.07
CA SER A 182 0.23 24.43 -2.95
C SER A 182 -0.14 23.11 -3.66
N TRP A 183 -1.36 23.00 -4.19
CA TRP A 183 -1.87 21.80 -4.85
C TRP A 183 -2.75 22.16 -6.04
N ASN A 184 -2.16 22.11 -7.23
CA ASN A 184 -2.80 22.43 -8.50
C ASN A 184 -2.76 21.19 -9.40
N VAL A 185 -3.93 20.73 -9.86
CA VAL A 185 -4.10 19.55 -10.72
C VAL A 185 -4.45 19.93 -12.16
N THR A 186 -4.86 21.18 -12.42
CA THR A 186 -5.16 21.77 -13.73
C THR A 186 -3.95 21.77 -14.64
N GLN A 187 -2.73 21.73 -14.08
CA GLN A 187 -1.51 21.46 -14.85
C GLN A 187 -1.55 20.12 -15.60
N PHE A 188 -2.42 19.17 -15.24
CA PHE A 188 -2.60 17.89 -15.92
C PHE A 188 -3.77 17.90 -16.92
N ASP A 189 -4.56 18.98 -17.01
CA ASP A 189 -5.71 19.03 -17.91
C ASP A 189 -5.28 19.02 -19.39
N GLY A 190 -5.89 18.14 -20.18
CA GLY A 190 -5.55 17.91 -21.57
C GLY A 190 -4.18 17.25 -21.79
N ILE A 191 -3.45 16.93 -20.72
CA ILE A 191 -2.17 16.26 -20.79
C ILE A 191 -2.40 14.74 -20.68
N PRO A 192 -1.74 13.92 -21.53
CA PRO A 192 -1.71 12.48 -21.33
C PRO A 192 -1.16 12.15 -19.94
N ALA A 193 -1.84 11.29 -19.18
CA ALA A 193 -1.37 10.88 -17.87
C ALA A 193 0.05 10.28 -17.95
N VAL A 194 0.93 10.68 -17.03
CA VAL A 194 2.33 10.22 -16.97
C VAL A 194 2.69 9.78 -15.56
N TYR A 195 3.60 8.82 -15.44
CA TYR A 195 4.27 8.48 -14.19
C TYR A 195 5.71 8.05 -14.48
N GLY A 196 6.66 8.73 -13.84
CA GLY A 196 8.08 8.60 -14.19
C GLY A 196 8.34 9.06 -15.63
N GLU A 197 9.00 8.21 -16.43
CA GLU A 197 9.32 8.47 -17.83
C GLU A 197 8.27 7.96 -18.83
N TYR A 198 7.18 7.37 -18.34
CA TYR A 198 6.17 6.70 -19.16
C TYR A 198 4.86 7.50 -19.18
N GLY A 199 4.21 7.56 -20.35
CA GLY A 199 2.89 8.19 -20.56
C GLY A 199 1.80 7.17 -20.95
N ALA A 200 0.54 7.46 -20.70
CA ALA A 200 -0.54 6.47 -20.68
C ALA A 200 -1.24 6.21 -22.02
N SER A 201 -2.14 5.21 -22.03
CA SER A 201 -3.06 4.95 -23.15
C SER A 201 -4.02 6.13 -23.40
N GLY A 202 -4.56 6.22 -24.61
CA GLY A 202 -5.35 7.39 -25.03
C GLY A 202 -6.61 7.70 -24.21
N ASP A 203 -7.11 6.75 -23.40
CA ASP A 203 -8.26 6.95 -22.50
C ASP A 203 -7.88 7.54 -21.13
N MET A 204 -6.62 7.93 -20.93
CA MET A 204 -6.08 8.48 -19.69
C MET A 204 -5.66 9.95 -19.84
N SER A 205 -6.29 10.70 -20.75
CA SER A 205 -6.09 12.16 -20.82
C SER A 205 -6.78 12.85 -19.65
N SER A 206 -6.23 13.96 -19.17
CA SER A 206 -6.75 14.70 -17.99
C SER A 206 -6.84 13.82 -16.73
N ARG A 207 -5.92 12.86 -16.60
CA ARG A 207 -5.76 12.05 -15.38
C ARG A 207 -4.35 12.19 -14.80
N PHE A 208 -4.24 12.09 -13.49
CA PHE A 208 -2.97 12.21 -12.78
C PHE A 208 -2.83 11.12 -11.69
N PRO A 209 -1.60 10.64 -11.44
CA PRO A 209 -1.37 9.59 -10.47
C PRO A 209 -1.38 10.15 -9.04
N ARG A 210 -1.97 9.44 -8.07
CA ARG A 210 -1.92 9.83 -6.64
C ARG A 210 -0.50 9.86 -6.11
N PHE A 211 0.33 8.89 -6.47
CA PHE A 211 1.76 8.96 -6.21
C PHE A 211 2.42 9.82 -7.28
N ASN A 212 3.19 10.82 -6.87
CA ASN A 212 3.96 11.65 -7.77
C ASN A 212 5.29 10.96 -8.12
N ASN A 213 6.05 10.62 -7.08
CA ASN A 213 7.37 10.00 -7.19
C ASN A 213 7.75 9.33 -5.87
N VAL A 214 8.72 8.42 -5.93
CA VAL A 214 9.42 7.84 -4.78
C VAL A 214 10.91 8.15 -4.90
N THR A 215 11.47 8.84 -3.91
CA THR A 215 12.89 9.18 -3.84
C THR A 215 13.56 8.37 -2.75
N ILE A 216 14.61 7.62 -3.09
CA ILE A 216 15.44 6.91 -2.11
C ILE A 216 16.34 7.93 -1.42
N THR A 217 16.27 8.00 -0.08
CA THR A 217 17.11 8.90 0.73
C THR A 217 18.23 8.17 1.46
N GLU A 218 18.10 6.86 1.63
CA GLU A 218 19.13 5.99 2.18
C GLU A 218 19.04 4.60 1.54
N ASP A 219 20.02 4.24 0.72
CA ASP A 219 20.07 2.94 0.04
C ASP A 219 21.01 1.98 0.78
N LEU A 220 20.43 0.96 1.40
CA LEU A 220 21.13 -0.06 2.17
C LEU A 220 20.89 -1.43 1.53
N GLN A 221 21.76 -2.39 1.79
CA GLN A 221 21.56 -3.76 1.34
C GLN A 221 20.19 -4.31 1.77
N SER A 222 19.79 -4.05 3.02
CA SER A 222 18.45 -4.34 3.54
C SER A 222 17.95 -3.17 4.41
N GLY A 223 16.67 -2.83 4.29
CA GLY A 223 16.08 -1.64 4.90
C GLY A 223 16.39 -0.37 4.11
N GLY A 224 16.74 0.70 4.80
CA GLY A 224 16.98 2.03 4.21
C GLY A 224 15.79 2.97 4.36
N LYS A 225 15.79 4.04 3.58
CA LYS A 225 14.75 5.09 3.64
C LYS A 225 14.37 5.58 2.25
N ALA A 226 13.10 5.92 2.12
CA ALA A 226 12.57 6.52 0.91
C ALA A 226 11.42 7.47 1.24
N ILE A 227 11.29 8.53 0.45
CA ILE A 227 10.21 9.50 0.51
C ILE A 227 9.22 9.20 -0.61
N VAL A 228 7.95 9.06 -0.27
CA VAL A 228 6.84 9.01 -1.25
C VAL A 228 6.20 10.39 -1.30
N TYR A 229 6.10 10.96 -2.50
CA TYR A 229 5.41 12.22 -2.76
C TYR A 229 4.02 11.97 -3.33
N PHE A 230 3.05 12.79 -2.94
CA PHE A 230 1.66 12.64 -3.36
C PHE A 230 1.20 13.82 -4.23
N ASN A 231 0.45 13.53 -5.29
CA ASN A 231 -0.33 14.52 -6.04
C ASN A 231 -1.78 14.63 -5.55
N ASP A 232 -2.10 14.04 -4.42
CA ASP A 232 -3.43 14.03 -3.85
C ASP A 232 -3.44 14.82 -2.54
N TRP A 233 -4.61 15.37 -2.20
CA TRP A 233 -4.83 16.03 -0.91
C TRP A 233 -5.20 15.04 0.20
N ASP A 234 -5.69 13.84 -0.13
CA ASP A 234 -6.09 12.87 0.88
C ASP A 234 -4.89 12.32 1.70
N THR A 235 -5.22 11.55 2.73
CA THR A 235 -4.35 10.79 3.62
C THR A 235 -3.55 9.73 2.86
N GLY A 236 -2.48 10.16 2.19
CA GLY A 236 -1.58 9.35 1.34
C GLY A 236 -1.19 7.97 1.88
N MET A 237 -1.09 7.84 3.21
CA MET A 237 -0.80 6.60 3.92
C MET A 237 -1.84 5.50 3.70
N ASN A 238 -3.12 5.81 3.52
CA ASN A 238 -4.15 4.80 3.27
C ASN A 238 -3.88 4.03 1.96
N TYR A 239 -3.42 4.73 0.93
CA TYR A 239 -3.05 4.12 -0.34
C TYR A 239 -1.82 3.23 -0.22
N LEU A 240 -0.84 3.66 0.59
CA LEU A 240 0.36 2.86 0.87
C LEU A 240 0.08 1.61 1.73
N GLN A 241 -0.95 1.64 2.58
CA GLN A 241 -1.35 0.50 3.41
C GLN A 241 -1.75 -0.71 2.57
N GLY A 242 -2.41 -0.46 1.43
CA GLY A 242 -2.92 -1.48 0.52
C GLY A 242 -1.89 -2.02 -0.46
N LEU A 243 -0.62 -1.60 -0.38
CA LEU A 243 0.43 -2.10 -1.27
C LEU A 243 1.14 -3.30 -0.65
N GLU A 244 0.93 -4.46 -1.23
CA GLU A 244 1.69 -5.67 -0.93
C GLU A 244 3.01 -5.69 -1.70
N MET A 245 4.08 -6.06 -0.99
CA MET A 245 5.43 -6.04 -1.55
C MET A 245 5.81 -7.41 -2.08
N ILE A 246 6.28 -7.46 -3.33
CA ILE A 246 6.80 -8.67 -3.97
C ILE A 246 8.30 -8.55 -4.24
N SER A 247 8.96 -9.71 -4.39
CA SER A 247 10.39 -9.74 -4.72
C SER A 247 10.62 -9.16 -6.10
N MET A 248 11.52 -8.19 -6.21
CA MET A 248 11.98 -7.70 -7.51
C MET A 248 12.67 -8.82 -8.31
N VAL A 249 13.48 -9.67 -7.67
CA VAL A 249 14.26 -10.72 -8.35
C VAL A 249 13.37 -11.83 -8.89
N THR A 250 12.47 -12.39 -8.06
CA THR A 250 11.56 -13.47 -8.53
C THR A 250 10.67 -13.00 -9.69
N TYR A 251 10.31 -11.72 -9.70
CA TYR A 251 9.38 -11.16 -10.66
C TYR A 251 10.05 -10.33 -11.75
N GLU A 252 11.39 -10.34 -11.86
CA GLU A 252 12.13 -9.65 -12.92
C GLU A 252 11.92 -10.27 -14.32
N ASP A 253 11.46 -11.53 -14.36
CA ASP A 253 11.19 -12.27 -15.59
C ASP A 253 9.70 -12.37 -15.94
N TYR A 254 8.77 -12.05 -15.02
CA TYR A 254 7.33 -12.00 -15.31
C TYR A 254 6.95 -10.81 -16.24
N TRP A 255 7.97 -10.23 -16.88
CA TRP A 255 7.94 -9.10 -17.78
C TRP A 255 8.35 -9.49 -19.22
N ASP A 256 7.86 -10.61 -19.75
CA ASP A 256 7.88 -10.88 -21.21
C ASP A 256 7.18 -9.77 -22.03
N THR A 257 6.52 -8.84 -21.34
CA THR A 257 6.42 -7.44 -21.76
C THR A 257 7.21 -6.54 -20.79
N HIS A 258 8.35 -6.03 -21.25
CA HIS A 258 9.46 -5.49 -20.45
C HIS A 258 9.12 -4.24 -19.62
N ILE A 259 9.39 -4.26 -18.30
CA ILE A 259 9.41 -3.09 -17.41
C ILE A 259 10.81 -2.93 -16.83
N LEU A 260 11.61 -2.06 -17.46
CA LEU A 260 12.95 -1.71 -17.00
C LEU A 260 12.90 -1.00 -15.65
N GLY A 261 13.66 -1.49 -14.68
CA GLY A 261 14.00 -0.75 -13.47
C GLY A 261 15.00 0.38 -13.78
N TYR A 262 14.90 1.46 -13.01
CA TYR A 262 15.80 2.61 -13.11
C TYR A 262 17.26 2.17 -12.86
N GLY A 263 18.14 2.34 -13.86
CA GLY A 263 19.58 2.05 -13.75
C GLY A 263 20.11 0.81 -14.49
N GLN A 264 19.25 0.02 -15.15
CA GLN A 264 19.67 -1.21 -15.86
C GLN A 264 19.76 -1.08 -17.39
N HIS A 265 19.52 0.11 -17.97
CA HIS A 265 19.59 0.37 -19.41
C HIS A 265 20.90 1.12 -19.81
N PRO A 266 21.69 0.65 -20.80
CA PRO A 266 22.97 1.26 -21.19
C PRO A 266 22.91 2.70 -21.72
N SER A 267 21.72 3.19 -22.10
CA SER A 267 21.48 4.57 -22.57
C SER A 267 21.21 5.59 -21.46
N PHE A 268 21.06 5.14 -20.21
CA PHE A 268 20.90 6.00 -19.04
C PHE A 268 21.94 5.60 -17.98
N PRO A 269 23.22 5.95 -18.17
CA PRO A 269 24.23 5.76 -17.14
C PRO A 269 23.88 6.64 -15.94
N GLN A 270 24.02 6.10 -14.73
CA GLN A 270 24.12 6.95 -13.56
C GLN A 270 25.47 7.65 -13.62
N ASP A 271 25.44 8.97 -13.75
CA ASP A 271 26.54 9.77 -13.22
C ASP A 271 26.56 9.52 -11.72
N ASN A 272 27.62 8.89 -11.26
CA ASN A 272 28.16 9.24 -9.96
C ASN A 272 29.68 8.99 -9.97
N PRO A 273 30.38 9.78 -9.16
CA PRO A 273 30.53 9.37 -7.77
C PRO A 273 29.68 10.18 -6.78
#